data_AF-A0A842VEE2-F1
#
_entry.id   AF-A0A842VEE2-F1
#
_cell.length_a   1.000
_cell.length_b   1.000
_cell.length_c   1.000
_cell.angle_alpha   90.00
_cell.angle_beta   90.00
_cell.angle_gamma   90.00
#
_symmetry.space_group_name_H-M   'P 1'
#
loop_
_entity.id
_entity.type
_entity.pdbx_description
1 polymer ?
#
loop_
_entity_poly.entity_id
_entity_poly.type
_entity_poly.pdbx_seq_one_letter_code
_entity_poly.pdbx_strand_id
1 'polypeptide(L)'
;MQKIEIHCPICSKRGHIEIADDSMKNLTRGLLAINVLEDMVCEHSFVAYVDKNLKVRDYFTADFQLQVSEIVDQDNIQEQVPKTELIDLDLIKMNFPSVLLSYVIKSIFIKNKVLLLSDKSFLNKHIVNFFNYITKATFEYEISLLSRENYHANKKEYEDYAVFEGNKILNNPNNAINSKKLKIESSIVEKFFEESDLISSLIVLRNEIKKIYNLTKSIADFYKKGEKKKLSSKQITDFLQEEHNLKIQKDFKIYLDFLTEVVRTYFGVEVYKTSNVADFLEYI
;
A
#
# COMPACT_ATOMS: atom_id res chain seq x y z
N MET A 1 28.88 10.89 -13.49
CA MET A 1 28.59 9.81 -12.51
C MET A 1 28.70 10.40 -11.13
N GLN A 2 27.63 10.32 -10.36
CA GLN A 2 27.56 10.88 -9.01
C GLN A 2 27.47 9.74 -7.98
N LYS A 3 28.19 9.90 -6.86
CA LYS A 3 28.20 8.93 -5.74
C LYS A 3 27.21 9.37 -4.67
N ILE A 4 26.38 8.43 -4.23
CA ILE A 4 25.43 8.63 -3.14
C ILE A 4 25.75 7.67 -2.01
N GLU A 5 25.87 8.19 -0.79
CA GLU A 5 25.95 7.37 0.42
C GLU A 5 24.57 6.77 0.72
N ILE A 6 24.51 5.45 0.85
CA ILE A 6 23.31 4.72 1.22
C ILE A 6 23.59 3.84 2.43
N HIS A 7 22.55 3.53 3.21
CA HIS A 7 22.64 2.54 4.28
C HIS A 7 21.63 1.43 4.05
N CYS A 8 22.02 0.20 4.37
CA CYS A 8 21.11 -0.94 4.30
C CYS A 8 20.04 -0.79 5.40
N PRO A 9 18.74 -0.83 5.06
CA PRO A 9 17.65 -0.76 6.04
C PRO A 9 17.57 -1.99 6.96
N ILE A 10 18.22 -3.11 6.61
CA ILE A 10 18.19 -4.36 7.37
C ILE A 10 19.35 -4.44 8.38
N CYS A 11 20.58 -4.25 7.92
CA CYS A 11 21.78 -4.40 8.77
C CYS A 11 22.49 -3.08 9.11
N SER A 12 21.98 -1.94 8.65
CA SER A 12 22.56 -0.60 8.86
C SER A 12 23.97 -0.39 8.30
N LYS A 13 24.51 -1.34 7.52
CA LYS A 13 25.80 -1.18 6.85
C LYS A 13 25.74 -0.05 5.82
N ARG A 14 26.77 0.79 5.78
CA ARG A 14 26.89 1.92 4.85
C ARG A 14 27.66 1.52 3.60
N GLY A 15 27.28 2.09 2.46
CA GLY A 15 27.95 1.90 1.18
C GLY A 15 27.69 3.07 0.24
N HIS A 16 28.15 2.94 -1.00
CA HIS A 16 27.94 3.95 -2.03
C HIS A 16 27.41 3.30 -3.30
N ILE A 17 26.48 3.98 -3.95
CA ILE A 17 26.01 3.64 -5.30
C ILE A 17 26.40 4.75 -6.27
N GLU A 18 26.70 4.36 -7.50
CA GLU A 18 27.01 5.29 -8.58
C GLU A 18 25.81 5.38 -9.52
N ILE A 19 25.38 6.62 -9.80
CA ILE A 19 24.24 6.89 -10.68
C ILE A 19 24.76 7.60 -11.92
N ALA A 20 24.34 7.13 -13.09
CA ALA A 20 24.61 7.78 -14.36
C ALA A 20 23.87 9.13 -14.41
N ASP A 21 24.55 10.17 -14.89
CA ASP A 21 24.01 11.53 -14.89
C ASP A 21 22.74 11.62 -15.76
N ASP A 22 22.60 10.73 -16.76
CA ASP A 22 21.43 10.65 -17.63
C ASP A 22 20.16 10.15 -16.92
N SER A 23 20.29 9.30 -15.90
CA SER A 23 19.15 8.86 -15.08
C SER A 23 18.55 10.00 -14.26
N MET A 24 19.32 11.06 -14.01
CA MET A 24 18.89 12.25 -13.26
C MET A 24 18.28 13.33 -14.16
N LYS A 25 18.60 13.35 -15.46
CA LYS A 25 18.16 14.42 -16.38
C LYS A 25 16.64 14.48 -16.60
N ASN A 26 15.95 13.34 -16.44
CA ASN A 26 14.50 13.27 -16.60
C ASN A 26 13.72 13.63 -15.32
N LEU A 27 14.40 13.79 -14.18
CA LEU A 27 13.79 14.14 -12.89
C LEU A 27 13.77 15.66 -12.69
N THR A 28 12.72 16.33 -13.18
CA THR A 28 12.53 17.77 -12.95
C THR A 28 12.18 18.08 -11.48
N ARG A 29 11.32 17.24 -10.88
CA ARG A 29 10.95 17.11 -9.46
C ARG A 29 10.60 15.62 -9.24
N GLY A 30 10.79 15.07 -8.04
CA GLY A 30 10.43 13.68 -7.73
C GLY A 30 11.54 12.80 -7.16
N LEU A 31 11.28 11.48 -7.15
CA LEU A 31 12.15 10.42 -6.62
C LEU A 31 12.58 9.47 -7.74
N LEU A 32 13.84 9.05 -7.72
CA LEU A 32 14.40 7.95 -8.47
C LEU A 32 14.39 6.69 -7.59
N ALA A 33 13.75 5.62 -8.05
CA ALA A 33 13.87 4.30 -7.44
C ALA A 33 15.15 3.62 -7.96
N ILE A 34 16.00 3.15 -7.05
CA ILE A 34 17.26 2.49 -7.39
C ILE A 34 17.32 1.13 -6.72
N ASN A 35 17.39 0.08 -7.53
CA ASN A 35 17.58 -1.29 -7.06
C ASN A 35 19.03 -1.47 -6.60
N VAL A 36 19.21 -1.67 -5.29
CA VAL A 36 20.49 -2.04 -4.67
C VAL A 36 20.51 -3.55 -4.58
N LEU A 37 21.32 -4.17 -5.44
CA LEU A 37 21.49 -5.62 -5.49
C LEU A 37 22.37 -6.12 -4.34
N GLU A 38 22.31 -7.42 -4.09
CA GLU A 38 23.23 -8.11 -3.19
C GLU A 38 24.68 -7.80 -3.56
N ASP A 39 25.55 -7.74 -2.55
CA ASP A 39 26.98 -7.40 -2.65
C ASP A 39 27.33 -5.97 -3.08
N MET A 40 26.37 -5.14 -3.51
CA MET A 40 26.65 -3.71 -3.74
C MET A 40 27.02 -2.97 -2.44
N VAL A 41 26.37 -3.34 -1.32
CA VAL A 41 26.66 -2.77 0.02
C VAL A 41 26.81 -3.87 1.06
N CYS A 42 25.88 -4.82 1.06
CA CYS A 42 25.82 -5.99 1.94
C CYS A 42 25.12 -7.13 1.20
N GLU A 43 24.96 -8.27 1.88
CA GLU A 43 24.22 -9.44 1.39
C GLU A 43 22.71 -9.23 1.17
N HIS A 44 22.15 -8.08 1.57
CA HIS A 44 20.74 -7.77 1.36
C HIS A 44 20.48 -6.96 0.10
N SER A 45 19.39 -7.27 -0.60
CA SER A 45 18.82 -6.45 -1.67
C SER A 45 17.70 -5.53 -1.15
N PHE A 46 17.61 -4.32 -1.72
CA PHE A 46 16.61 -3.32 -1.36
C PHE A 46 16.51 -2.22 -2.43
N VAL A 47 15.45 -1.43 -2.41
CA VAL A 47 15.27 -0.24 -3.24
C VAL A 47 15.57 1.01 -2.40
N ALA A 48 16.37 1.92 -2.94
CA ALA A 48 16.59 3.25 -2.36
C ALA A 48 15.86 4.30 -3.21
N TYR A 49 15.07 5.15 -2.57
CA TYR A 49 14.39 6.26 -3.24
C TYR A 49 15.18 7.55 -3.05
N VAL A 50 15.69 8.11 -4.14
CA VAL A 50 16.64 9.22 -4.14
C VAL A 50 16.02 10.44 -4.81
N ASP A 51 16.12 11.62 -4.20
CA ASP A 51 15.65 12.85 -4.85
C ASP A 51 16.66 13.45 -5.83
N LYS A 52 16.24 14.49 -6.55
CA LYS A 52 17.11 15.23 -7.49
C LYS A 52 18.37 15.87 -6.87
N ASN A 53 18.40 16.05 -5.55
CA ASN A 53 19.54 16.60 -4.83
C ASN A 53 20.46 15.49 -4.27
N LEU A 54 20.30 14.25 -4.76
CA LEU A 54 21.05 13.07 -4.35
C LEU A 54 20.83 12.70 -2.88
N LYS A 55 19.71 13.13 -2.29
CA LYS A 55 19.36 12.78 -0.93
C LYS A 55 18.44 11.57 -0.96
N VAL A 56 18.84 10.51 -0.26
CA VAL A 56 17.97 9.34 -0.03
C VAL A 56 16.81 9.77 0.86
N ARG A 57 15.60 9.52 0.39
CA ARG A 57 14.35 9.89 1.05
C ARG A 57 13.68 8.72 1.75
N ASP A 58 13.82 7.52 1.20
CA ASP A 58 13.24 6.32 1.78
C ASP A 58 13.97 5.05 1.29
N TYR A 59 13.75 3.94 1.97
CA TYR A 59 14.27 2.61 1.62
C TYR A 59 13.14 1.58 1.63
N PHE A 60 13.24 0.58 0.78
CA PHE A 60 12.28 -0.51 0.70
C PHE A 60 12.97 -1.86 0.56
N THR A 61 12.54 -2.85 1.33
CA THR A 61 13.07 -4.22 1.28
C THR A 61 11.97 -5.14 0.79
N ALA A 62 12.11 -5.65 -0.45
CA ALA A 62 11.13 -6.54 -1.06
C ALA A 62 11.36 -7.98 -0.62
N ASP A 63 10.77 -8.39 0.51
CA ASP A 63 10.75 -9.82 0.93
C ASP A 63 9.59 -10.59 0.25
N PHE A 64 8.86 -9.97 -0.67
CA PHE A 64 7.60 -10.48 -1.21
C PHE A 64 7.23 -9.83 -2.55
N GLN A 65 7.01 -10.62 -3.60
CA GLN A 65 6.50 -10.15 -4.89
C GLN A 65 5.13 -10.79 -5.19
N LEU A 66 4.07 -9.98 -5.13
CA LEU A 66 2.72 -10.43 -5.44
C LEU A 66 2.43 -10.29 -6.96
N GLN A 67 2.34 -11.41 -7.67
CA GLN A 67 1.94 -11.42 -9.09
C GLN A 67 0.51 -11.93 -9.28
N VAL A 68 -0.49 -11.32 -8.64
CA VAL A 68 -1.89 -11.68 -8.96
C VAL A 68 -2.20 -11.17 -10.37
N SER A 69 -2.63 -12.07 -11.27
CA SER A 69 -2.99 -11.73 -12.65
C SER A 69 -3.94 -10.53 -12.71
N GLU A 70 -3.80 -9.68 -13.72
CA GLU A 70 -4.69 -8.54 -13.93
C GLU A 70 -6.11 -9.06 -14.13
N ILE A 71 -7.05 -8.54 -13.33
CA ILE A 71 -8.47 -8.75 -13.59
C ILE A 71 -8.81 -7.78 -14.70
N VAL A 72 -9.18 -8.29 -15.87
CA VAL A 72 -9.59 -7.46 -17.00
C VAL A 72 -10.94 -6.86 -16.64
N ASP A 73 -10.94 -5.64 -16.09
CA ASP A 73 -12.15 -4.85 -15.96
C ASP A 73 -12.64 -4.51 -17.38
N GLN A 74 -13.80 -5.03 -17.77
CA GLN A 74 -14.46 -4.68 -19.05
C GLN A 74 -14.97 -3.22 -19.06
N ASP A 75 -15.00 -2.57 -17.90
CA ASP A 75 -15.31 -1.15 -17.75
C ASP A 75 -14.09 -0.30 -18.12
N ASN A 76 -13.79 -0.26 -19.42
CA ASN A 76 -12.85 0.65 -20.07
C ASN A 76 -13.43 2.08 -20.10
N ILE A 77 -13.78 2.62 -18.93
CA ILE A 77 -14.08 4.04 -18.83
C ILE A 77 -12.71 4.72 -18.88
N GLN A 78 -12.46 5.53 -19.91
CA GLN A 78 -11.41 6.55 -19.93
C GLN A 78 -11.70 7.52 -18.77
N GLU A 79 -11.39 7.10 -17.54
CA GLU A 79 -11.58 7.95 -16.39
C GLU A 79 -10.57 9.07 -16.45
N GLN A 80 -11.08 10.29 -16.42
CA GLN A 80 -10.27 11.49 -16.46
C GLN A 80 -9.37 11.50 -15.23
N VAL A 81 -8.08 11.27 -15.47
CA VAL A 81 -7.02 11.52 -14.52
C VAL A 81 -7.20 12.95 -13.98
N PRO A 82 -7.09 13.17 -12.66
CA PRO A 82 -7.20 14.50 -12.10
C PRO A 82 -6.19 15.39 -12.79
N LYS A 83 -6.60 16.60 -13.19
CA LYS A 83 -5.65 17.60 -13.67
C LYS A 83 -4.53 17.73 -12.64
N THR A 84 -3.29 17.78 -13.09
CA THR A 84 -2.07 17.86 -12.24
C THR A 84 -2.13 19.02 -11.23
N GLU A 85 -2.94 20.04 -11.50
CA GLU A 85 -3.24 21.16 -10.58
C GLU A 85 -3.98 20.75 -9.29
N LEU A 86 -4.64 19.58 -9.26
CA LEU A 86 -5.39 19.10 -8.11
C LEU A 86 -4.55 18.21 -7.19
N ILE A 87 -3.62 17.44 -7.75
CA ILE A 87 -2.75 16.51 -7.03
C ILE A 87 -1.33 16.67 -7.58
N ASP A 88 -0.44 17.23 -6.76
CA ASP A 88 0.99 17.25 -7.05
C ASP A 88 1.61 15.94 -6.54
N LEU A 89 1.79 14.98 -7.44
CA LEU A 89 2.25 13.63 -7.09
C LEU A 89 3.72 13.60 -6.66
N ASP A 90 4.53 14.55 -7.13
CA ASP A 90 5.90 14.71 -6.64
C ASP A 90 5.88 15.13 -5.17
N LEU A 91 5.01 16.06 -4.80
CA LEU A 91 4.86 16.44 -3.39
C LEU A 91 4.38 15.27 -2.52
N ILE A 92 3.47 14.42 -3.03
CA ILE A 92 3.06 13.21 -2.31
C ILE A 92 4.25 12.28 -2.13
N LYS A 93 4.89 11.82 -3.21
CA LYS A 93 6.02 10.88 -3.14
C LYS A 93 7.16 11.40 -2.26
N MET A 94 7.48 12.70 -2.33
CA MET A 94 8.58 13.29 -1.54
C MET A 94 8.27 13.48 -0.05
N ASN A 95 6.99 13.58 0.34
CA ASN A 95 6.60 13.90 1.73
C ASN A 95 5.85 12.78 2.44
N PHE A 96 5.51 11.71 1.72
CA PHE A 96 4.73 10.60 2.23
C PHE A 96 5.53 9.30 2.08
N PRO A 97 6.32 8.91 3.09
CA PRO A 97 7.14 7.69 3.00
C PRO A 97 6.31 6.46 2.65
N SER A 98 6.92 5.49 1.97
CA SER A 98 6.26 4.26 1.53
C SER A 98 5.59 3.53 2.70
N VAL A 99 6.30 3.40 3.83
CA VAL A 99 5.80 2.78 5.06
C VAL A 99 4.56 3.50 5.61
N LEU A 100 4.56 4.84 5.61
CA LEU A 100 3.40 5.62 6.04
C LEU A 100 2.21 5.39 5.10
N LEU A 101 2.43 5.35 3.79
CA LEU A 101 1.38 5.04 2.83
C LEU A 101 0.80 3.65 3.03
N SER A 102 1.65 2.65 3.32
CA SER A 102 1.19 1.30 3.66
C SER A 102 0.33 1.29 4.92
N TYR A 103 0.68 2.06 5.96
CA TYR A 103 -0.15 2.19 7.17
C TYR A 103 -1.51 2.81 6.89
N VAL A 104 -1.56 3.86 6.06
CA VAL A 104 -2.84 4.52 5.73
C VAL A 104 -3.70 3.61 4.86
N ILE A 105 -3.13 2.96 3.85
CA ILE A 105 -3.86 1.99 3.02
C ILE A 105 -4.40 0.83 3.87
N LYS A 106 -3.58 0.28 4.78
CA LYS A 106 -4.06 -0.73 5.74
C LYS A 106 -5.25 -0.22 6.56
N SER A 107 -5.18 1.02 7.04
CA SER A 107 -6.23 1.64 7.84
C SER A 107 -7.54 1.77 7.05
N ILE A 108 -7.45 2.14 5.76
CA ILE A 108 -8.59 2.19 4.84
C ILE A 108 -9.21 0.79 4.69
N PHE A 109 -8.38 -0.23 4.43
CA PHE A 109 -8.83 -1.61 4.25
C PHE A 109 -9.50 -2.23 5.48
N ILE A 110 -9.26 -1.70 6.68
CA ILE A 110 -9.89 -2.19 7.92
C ILE A 110 -10.90 -1.19 8.51
N LYS A 111 -11.26 -0.15 7.75
CA LYS A 111 -12.22 0.90 8.14
C LYS A 111 -11.83 1.66 9.41
N ASN A 112 -10.54 1.87 9.63
CA ASN A 112 -10.04 2.69 10.73
C ASN A 112 -9.92 4.16 10.32
N LYS A 113 -10.25 5.05 11.25
CA LYS A 113 -10.01 6.48 11.11
C LYS A 113 -8.53 6.78 11.23
N VAL A 114 -8.04 7.72 10.44
CA VAL A 114 -6.62 8.06 10.33
C VAL A 114 -6.41 9.53 10.65
N LEU A 115 -5.43 9.83 11.51
CA LEU A 115 -4.94 11.18 11.76
C LEU A 115 -3.47 11.26 11.34
N LEU A 116 -3.19 12.16 10.39
CA LEU A 116 -1.83 12.45 9.92
C LEU A 116 -1.33 13.74 10.57
N LEU A 117 -0.29 13.63 11.39
CA LEU A 117 0.36 14.80 11.98
C LEU A 117 1.39 15.38 11.02
N SER A 118 1.18 16.63 10.63
CA SER A 118 2.05 17.36 9.71
C SER A 118 1.90 18.86 9.91
N ASP A 119 3.02 19.56 10.08
CA ASP A 119 3.06 21.02 10.12
C ASP A 119 3.07 21.65 8.71
N LYS A 120 3.02 20.83 7.66
CA LYS A 120 3.04 21.25 6.25
C LYS A 120 1.62 21.41 5.70
N SER A 121 0.92 22.44 6.12
CA SER A 121 -0.48 22.70 5.72
C SER A 121 -0.71 22.76 4.21
N PHE A 122 0.31 23.18 3.42
CA PHE A 122 0.25 23.20 1.96
C PHE A 122 0.03 21.81 1.33
N LEU A 123 0.41 20.72 2.02
CA LEU A 123 0.22 19.35 1.53
C LEU A 123 -1.23 18.87 1.69
N ASN A 124 -2.02 19.48 2.58
CA ASN A 124 -3.31 18.95 3.00
C ASN A 124 -4.26 18.73 1.81
N LYS A 125 -4.36 19.74 0.93
CA LYS A 125 -5.22 19.64 -0.27
C LYS A 125 -4.78 18.52 -1.19
N HIS A 126 -3.48 18.35 -1.39
CA HIS A 126 -2.93 17.29 -2.25
C HIS A 126 -3.18 15.91 -1.65
N ILE A 127 -2.99 15.74 -0.33
CA ILE A 127 -3.24 14.47 0.36
C ILE A 127 -4.72 14.09 0.29
N VAL A 128 -5.63 15.02 0.58
CA VAL A 128 -7.08 14.77 0.49
C VAL A 128 -7.49 14.39 -0.93
N ASN A 129 -7.03 15.13 -1.94
CA ASN A 129 -7.36 14.83 -3.33
C ASN A 129 -6.76 13.51 -3.80
N PHE A 130 -5.55 13.17 -3.34
CA PHE A 130 -4.89 11.90 -3.62
C PHE A 130 -5.70 10.71 -3.08
N PHE A 131 -6.08 10.74 -1.80
CA PHE A 131 -6.89 9.67 -1.22
C PHE A 131 -8.28 9.59 -1.85
N ASN A 132 -8.92 10.74 -2.09
CA ASN A 132 -10.20 10.79 -2.80
C ASN A 132 -10.16 10.12 -4.18
N TYR A 133 -9.06 10.29 -4.91
CA TYR A 133 -8.90 9.68 -6.22
C TYR A 133 -8.70 8.17 -6.12
N ILE A 134 -7.74 7.71 -5.31
CA ILE A 134 -7.37 6.28 -5.27
C ILE A 134 -8.46 5.40 -4.65
N THR A 135 -9.33 5.97 -3.81
CA THR A 135 -10.47 5.24 -3.20
C THR A 135 -11.81 5.51 -3.87
N LYS A 136 -11.83 6.26 -4.99
CA LYS A 136 -13.07 6.62 -5.67
C LYS A 136 -13.85 5.36 -6.08
N ALA A 137 -15.11 5.29 -5.63
CA ALA A 137 -16.03 4.17 -5.87
C ALA A 137 -15.57 2.81 -5.30
N THR A 138 -14.66 2.80 -4.32
CA THR A 138 -14.14 1.59 -3.68
C THR A 138 -14.35 1.66 -2.16
N PHE A 139 -13.28 1.86 -1.39
CA PHE A 139 -13.31 1.94 0.06
C PHE A 139 -13.69 3.35 0.54
N GLU A 140 -14.49 3.42 1.59
CA GLU A 140 -14.67 4.62 2.41
C GLU A 140 -13.38 4.87 3.20
N TYR A 141 -12.99 6.13 3.34
CA TYR A 141 -11.86 6.52 4.16
C TYR A 141 -12.22 7.73 5.02
N GLU A 142 -11.61 7.81 6.20
CA GLU A 142 -11.70 8.96 7.09
C GLU A 142 -10.28 9.36 7.48
N ILE A 143 -9.71 10.32 6.73
CA ILE A 143 -8.35 10.82 6.95
C ILE A 143 -8.44 12.30 7.34
N SER A 144 -7.91 12.62 8.51
CA SER A 144 -7.76 13.98 9.01
C SER A 144 -6.29 14.37 9.04
N LEU A 145 -6.00 15.66 8.82
CA LEU A 145 -4.65 16.22 8.91
C LEU A 145 -4.60 17.32 9.96
N LEU A 146 -3.57 17.30 10.81
CA LEU A 146 -3.47 18.21 11.93
C LEU A 146 -2.01 18.55 12.25
N SER A 147 -1.77 19.75 12.80
CA SER A 147 -0.45 20.07 13.35
C SER A 147 -0.23 19.31 14.67
N ARG A 148 1.04 19.15 15.05
CA ARG A 148 1.39 18.49 16.32
C ARG A 148 0.81 19.26 17.53
N GLU A 149 0.87 20.59 17.48
CA GLU A 149 0.36 21.46 18.55
C GLU A 149 -1.13 21.27 18.79
N ASN A 150 -1.94 21.26 17.72
CA ASN A 150 -3.38 21.05 17.81
C ASN A 150 -3.71 19.64 18.31
N TYR A 151 -2.90 18.64 17.98
CA TYR A 151 -3.12 17.27 18.45
C TYR A 151 -2.91 17.17 19.95
N HIS A 152 -1.87 17.82 20.48
CA HIS A 152 -1.63 17.84 21.91
C HIS A 152 -2.73 18.54 22.68
N ALA A 153 -3.33 19.60 22.12
CA ALA A 153 -4.46 20.29 22.72
C ALA A 153 -5.73 19.42 22.79
N ASN A 154 -5.99 18.63 21.73
CA ASN A 154 -7.27 17.91 21.54
C ASN A 154 -7.11 16.38 21.52
N LYS A 155 -6.07 15.84 22.17
CA LYS A 155 -5.68 14.41 22.06
C LYS A 155 -6.82 13.41 22.30
N LYS A 156 -7.74 13.73 23.22
CA LYS A 156 -8.88 12.87 23.58
C LYS A 156 -9.88 12.67 22.44
N GLU A 157 -9.98 13.62 21.51
CA GLU A 157 -10.88 13.52 20.35
C GLU A 157 -10.43 12.46 19.34
N TYR A 158 -9.18 11.99 19.47
CA TYR A 158 -8.54 11.09 18.52
C TYR A 158 -8.18 9.73 19.13
N GLU A 159 -8.83 9.34 20.23
CA GLU A 159 -8.57 8.06 20.91
C GLU A 159 -8.87 6.85 20.03
N ASP A 160 -9.87 6.95 19.16
CA ASP A 160 -10.28 5.93 18.18
C ASP A 160 -9.56 6.06 16.82
N TYR A 161 -8.65 7.02 16.66
CA TYR A 161 -7.90 7.22 15.41
C TYR A 161 -6.56 6.49 15.45
N ALA A 162 -6.17 5.90 14.32
CA ALA A 162 -4.77 5.56 14.08
C ALA A 162 -4.01 6.86 13.78
N VAL A 163 -3.08 7.24 14.68
CA VAL A 163 -2.37 8.51 14.61
C VAL A 163 -0.94 8.26 14.13
N PHE A 164 -0.54 8.92 13.05
CA PHE A 164 0.79 8.78 12.46
C PHE A 164 1.54 10.11 12.39
N GLU A 165 2.86 10.03 12.59
CA GLU A 165 3.78 11.15 12.40
C GLU A 165 5.02 10.66 11.64
N GLY A 166 5.09 10.94 10.34
CA GLY A 166 6.06 10.29 9.47
C GLY A 166 5.93 8.76 9.57
N ASN A 167 7.04 8.07 9.85
CA ASN A 167 7.04 6.60 9.98
C ASN A 167 6.62 6.10 11.38
N LYS A 168 6.31 7.01 12.32
CA LYS A 168 5.96 6.65 13.70
C LYS A 168 4.46 6.49 13.86
N ILE A 169 4.07 5.41 14.55
CA ILE A 169 2.69 5.19 15.00
C ILE A 169 2.59 5.74 16.42
N LEU A 170 1.81 6.80 16.62
CA LEU A 170 1.61 7.45 17.92
C LEU A 170 0.39 6.92 18.67
N ASN A 171 -0.64 6.49 17.93
CA ASN A 171 -1.80 5.78 18.46
C ASN A 171 -2.19 4.65 17.49
N ASN A 172 -2.51 3.49 18.05
CA ASN A 172 -2.85 2.28 17.28
C ASN A 172 -4.04 1.58 17.93
N PRO A 173 -5.27 2.07 17.71
CA PRO A 173 -6.46 1.51 18.33
C PRO A 173 -6.56 0.02 18.01
N ASN A 174 -6.77 -0.81 19.04
CA ASN A 174 -6.87 -2.27 18.96
C ASN A 174 -5.64 -2.98 18.36
N ASN A 175 -4.46 -2.33 18.33
CA ASN A 175 -3.26 -2.85 17.65
C ASN A 175 -3.51 -3.23 16.18
N ALA A 176 -4.40 -2.49 15.52
CA ALA A 176 -4.87 -2.79 14.17
C ALA A 176 -3.76 -2.71 13.11
N ILE A 177 -2.77 -1.84 13.31
CA ILE A 177 -1.63 -1.69 12.40
C ILE A 177 -0.42 -2.46 12.95
N ASN A 178 0.10 -3.41 12.18
CA ASN A 178 1.31 -4.14 12.52
C ASN A 178 2.27 -4.11 11.33
N SER A 179 3.41 -3.43 11.49
CA SER A 179 4.41 -3.27 10.42
C SER A 179 4.91 -4.58 9.81
N LYS A 180 4.89 -5.68 10.57
CA LYS A 180 5.29 -7.02 10.07
C LYS A 180 4.22 -7.71 9.20
N LYS A 181 3.01 -7.16 9.14
CA LYS A 181 1.86 -7.76 8.44
C LYS A 181 1.34 -6.89 7.29
N LEU A 182 2.21 -6.09 6.68
CA LEU A 182 1.85 -5.17 5.58
C LEU A 182 2.30 -5.67 4.21
N LYS A 183 2.53 -6.97 4.04
CA LYS A 183 3.12 -7.50 2.81
C LYS A 183 2.37 -7.08 1.54
N ILE A 184 1.04 -7.11 1.57
CA ILE A 184 0.22 -6.75 0.40
C ILE A 184 0.20 -5.24 0.21
N GLU A 185 -0.03 -4.47 1.28
CA GLU A 185 -0.07 -3.01 1.24
C GLU A 185 1.28 -2.42 0.81
N SER A 186 2.38 -2.96 1.32
CA SER A 186 3.74 -2.57 0.96
C SER A 186 4.05 -2.88 -0.50
N SER A 187 3.66 -4.05 -1.03
CA SER A 187 3.87 -4.38 -2.45
C SER A 187 3.08 -3.45 -3.38
N ILE A 188 1.86 -3.05 -3.01
CA ILE A 188 1.05 -2.11 -3.81
C ILE A 188 1.67 -0.71 -3.80
N VAL A 189 2.13 -0.28 -2.63
CA VAL A 189 2.82 1.01 -2.48
C VAL A 189 4.13 1.02 -3.24
N GLU A 190 4.90 -0.05 -3.21
CA GLU A 190 6.15 -0.18 -3.97
C GLU A 190 5.92 0.06 -5.46
N LYS A 191 4.94 -0.61 -6.08
CA LYS A 191 4.58 -0.39 -7.50
C LYS A 191 4.27 1.08 -7.80
N PHE A 192 3.60 1.77 -6.87
CA PHE A 192 3.35 3.21 -6.99
C PHE A 192 4.66 4.03 -6.97
N PHE A 193 5.60 3.71 -6.09
CA PHE A 193 6.86 4.45 -5.99
C PHE A 193 7.84 4.15 -7.12
N GLU A 194 7.88 2.89 -7.60
CA GLU A 194 8.75 2.45 -8.69
C GLU A 194 8.36 3.01 -10.05
N GLU A 195 7.06 3.25 -10.28
CA GLU A 195 6.61 3.80 -11.55
C GLU A 195 7.09 5.25 -11.74
N SER A 196 7.85 5.43 -12.81
CA SER A 196 8.49 6.69 -13.20
C SER A 196 7.51 7.72 -13.74
N ASP A 197 6.49 7.28 -14.48
CA ASP A 197 5.44 8.17 -14.97
C ASP A 197 4.44 8.45 -13.84
N LEU A 198 4.35 9.70 -13.41
CA LEU A 198 3.52 10.08 -12.26
C LEU A 198 2.06 9.68 -12.45
N ILE A 199 1.50 9.90 -13.64
CA ILE A 199 0.09 9.58 -13.90
C ILE A 199 -0.13 8.07 -13.87
N SER A 200 0.73 7.30 -14.55
CA SER A 200 0.70 5.84 -14.55
C SER A 200 0.83 5.31 -13.13
N SER A 201 1.71 5.89 -12.30
CA SER A 201 1.88 5.46 -10.91
C SER A 201 0.57 5.59 -10.12
N LEU A 202 -0.13 6.72 -10.27
CA LEU A 202 -1.39 6.97 -9.59
C LEU A 202 -2.50 6.01 -10.08
N ILE A 203 -2.51 5.70 -11.38
CA ILE A 203 -3.43 4.72 -11.98
C ILE A 203 -3.15 3.32 -11.43
N VAL A 204 -1.89 2.89 -11.37
CA VAL A 204 -1.48 1.59 -10.83
C VAL A 204 -1.97 1.43 -9.39
N LEU A 205 -1.70 2.41 -8.53
CA LEU A 205 -2.14 2.37 -7.13
C LEU A 205 -3.66 2.23 -7.00
N ARG A 206 -4.40 3.03 -7.76
CA ARG A 206 -5.86 3.01 -7.76
C ARG A 206 -6.41 1.67 -8.24
N ASN A 207 -5.83 1.11 -9.30
CA ASN A 207 -6.27 -0.16 -9.87
C ASN A 207 -6.06 -1.31 -8.88
N GLU A 208 -4.93 -1.33 -8.17
CA GLU A 208 -4.69 -2.33 -7.12
C GLU A 208 -5.69 -2.20 -5.96
N ILE A 209 -6.01 -0.97 -5.53
CA ILE A 209 -7.04 -0.73 -4.50
C ILE A 209 -8.43 -1.18 -5.00
N LYS A 210 -8.79 -0.86 -6.24
CA LYS A 210 -10.06 -1.26 -6.86
C LYS A 210 -10.17 -2.78 -6.98
N LYS A 211 -9.10 -3.44 -7.41
CA LYS A 211 -9.02 -4.90 -7.48
C LYS A 211 -9.29 -5.54 -6.14
N ILE A 212 -8.65 -5.07 -5.07
CA ILE A 212 -8.89 -5.59 -3.71
C ILE A 212 -10.34 -5.37 -3.31
N TYR A 213 -10.89 -4.18 -3.55
CA TYR A 213 -12.29 -3.89 -3.24
C TYR A 213 -13.24 -4.86 -3.96
N ASN A 214 -13.06 -5.05 -5.27
CA ASN A 214 -13.90 -5.94 -6.07
C ASN A 214 -13.84 -7.38 -5.54
N LEU A 215 -12.63 -7.90 -5.30
CA LEU A 215 -12.45 -9.26 -4.77
C LEU A 215 -13.08 -9.42 -3.39
N THR A 216 -12.81 -8.50 -2.46
CA THR A 216 -13.34 -8.58 -1.10
C THR A 216 -14.86 -8.38 -1.07
N LYS A 217 -15.41 -7.52 -1.92
CA LYS A 217 -16.86 -7.36 -2.09
C LYS A 217 -17.50 -8.63 -2.66
N SER A 218 -16.91 -9.24 -3.69
CA SER A 218 -17.40 -10.52 -4.24
C SER A 218 -17.42 -11.62 -3.19
N ILE A 219 -16.37 -11.72 -2.36
CA ILE A 219 -16.34 -12.68 -1.24
C ILE A 219 -17.45 -12.36 -0.24
N ALA A 220 -17.61 -11.10 0.17
CA ALA A 220 -18.64 -10.69 1.11
C ALA A 220 -20.06 -10.96 0.58
N ASP A 221 -20.31 -10.71 -0.71
CA ASP A 221 -21.59 -10.94 -1.38
C ASP A 221 -21.86 -12.45 -1.53
N PHE A 222 -20.83 -13.24 -1.84
CA PHE A 222 -20.92 -14.71 -1.86
C PHE A 222 -21.31 -15.26 -0.49
N TYR A 223 -20.74 -14.73 0.59
CA TYR A 223 -21.12 -15.06 1.96
C TYR A 223 -22.56 -14.67 2.31
N LYS A 224 -23.02 -13.49 1.90
CA LYS A 224 -24.38 -13.01 2.19
C LYS A 224 -25.47 -13.77 1.42
N LYS A 225 -25.16 -14.25 0.22
CA LYS A 225 -26.09 -15.02 -0.63
C LYS A 225 -26.19 -16.49 -0.20
N GLY A 226 -25.15 -17.04 0.41
CA GLY A 226 -25.16 -18.42 0.89
C GLY A 226 -25.93 -18.59 2.20
N GLU A 227 -26.81 -19.59 2.29
CA GLU A 227 -27.38 -20.04 3.58
C GLU A 227 -26.32 -20.66 4.52
N LYS A 228 -25.08 -20.82 4.05
CA LYS A 228 -23.97 -21.43 4.79
C LYS A 228 -23.26 -20.39 5.66
N LYS A 229 -23.40 -20.55 6.98
CA LYS A 229 -22.73 -19.72 8.00
C LYS A 229 -21.19 -19.79 8.00
N LYS A 230 -20.57 -20.68 7.20
CA LYS A 230 -19.12 -20.93 7.17
C LYS A 230 -18.67 -21.33 5.77
N LEU A 231 -17.66 -20.65 5.21
CA LEU A 231 -16.94 -21.09 4.01
C LEU A 231 -15.47 -21.36 4.35
N SER A 232 -14.92 -22.44 3.81
CA SER A 232 -13.50 -22.76 3.94
C SER A 232 -12.65 -21.90 2.99
N SER A 233 -11.34 -21.81 3.26
CA SER A 233 -10.39 -21.15 2.37
C SER A 233 -10.40 -21.73 0.95
N LYS A 234 -10.66 -23.04 0.81
CA LYS A 234 -10.78 -23.73 -0.49
C LYS A 234 -11.99 -23.19 -1.27
N GLN A 235 -13.15 -23.11 -0.63
CA GLN A 235 -14.37 -22.60 -1.27
C GLN A 235 -14.24 -21.14 -1.73
N ILE A 236 -13.56 -20.30 -0.94
CA ILE A 236 -13.28 -18.91 -1.34
C ILE A 236 -12.32 -18.89 -2.52
N THR A 237 -11.30 -19.74 -2.50
CA THR A 237 -10.32 -19.84 -3.59
C THR A 237 -10.99 -20.27 -4.88
N ASP A 238 -11.73 -21.38 -4.87
CA ASP A 238 -12.44 -21.91 -6.05
C ASP A 238 -13.38 -20.86 -6.64
N PHE A 239 -14.18 -20.19 -5.78
CA PHE A 239 -15.05 -19.10 -6.20
C PHE A 239 -14.28 -17.96 -6.88
N LEU A 240 -13.16 -17.53 -6.29
CA LEU A 240 -12.34 -16.45 -6.87
C LEU A 240 -11.68 -16.86 -8.20
N GLN A 241 -11.35 -18.14 -8.37
CA GLN A 241 -10.82 -18.65 -9.64
C GLN A 241 -11.90 -18.65 -10.72
N GLU A 242 -13.10 -19.12 -10.40
CA GLU A 242 -14.22 -19.23 -11.34
C GLU A 242 -14.76 -17.85 -11.74
N GLU A 243 -15.00 -16.96 -10.76
CA GLU A 243 -15.63 -15.66 -10.99
C GLU A 243 -14.66 -14.64 -11.60
N HIS A 244 -13.38 -14.67 -11.20
CA HIS A 244 -12.40 -13.63 -11.55
C HIS A 244 -11.23 -14.14 -12.40
N ASN A 245 -11.26 -15.40 -12.86
CA ASN A 245 -10.19 -16.04 -13.63
C ASN A 245 -8.79 -15.91 -12.97
N LEU A 246 -8.76 -15.95 -11.64
CA LEU A 246 -7.51 -15.78 -10.88
C LEU A 246 -6.63 -17.02 -10.97
N LYS A 247 -5.35 -16.82 -11.31
CA LYS A 247 -4.33 -17.86 -11.23
C LYS A 247 -3.78 -17.94 -9.81
N ILE A 248 -3.94 -19.10 -9.16
CA ILE A 248 -3.31 -19.37 -7.87
C ILE A 248 -1.79 -19.45 -8.06
N GLN A 249 -1.07 -18.77 -7.18
CA GLN A 249 0.39 -18.82 -7.09
C GLN A 249 0.83 -19.30 -5.71
N LYS A 250 2.12 -19.59 -5.56
CA LYS A 250 2.72 -20.12 -4.33
C LYS A 250 2.41 -19.27 -3.08
N ASP A 251 2.29 -17.96 -3.26
CA ASP A 251 2.01 -16.97 -2.22
C ASP A 251 0.53 -16.57 -2.10
N PHE A 252 -0.37 -17.22 -2.84
CA PHE A 252 -1.78 -16.89 -2.85
C PHE A 252 -2.42 -17.00 -1.47
N LYS A 253 -1.90 -17.88 -0.59
CA LYS A 253 -2.36 -17.98 0.80
C LYS A 253 -2.22 -16.67 1.57
N ILE A 254 -1.11 -15.95 1.41
CA ILE A 254 -0.88 -14.66 2.08
C ILE A 254 -1.91 -13.64 1.57
N TYR A 255 -2.17 -13.65 0.26
CA TYR A 255 -3.16 -12.79 -0.34
C TYR A 255 -4.59 -13.12 0.11
N LEU A 256 -4.95 -14.40 0.16
CA LEU A 256 -6.25 -14.87 0.64
C LEU A 256 -6.46 -14.52 2.12
N ASP A 257 -5.44 -14.69 2.95
CA ASP A 257 -5.46 -14.30 4.36
C ASP A 257 -5.71 -12.80 4.53
N PHE A 258 -5.07 -11.99 3.68
CA PHE A 258 -5.29 -10.55 3.59
C PHE A 258 -6.73 -10.22 3.14
N LEU A 259 -7.21 -10.76 2.02
CA LEU A 259 -8.57 -10.51 1.53
C LEU A 259 -9.62 -10.88 2.58
N THR A 260 -9.42 -12.01 3.26
CA THR A 260 -10.28 -12.49 4.34
C THR A 260 -10.31 -11.52 5.53
N GLU A 261 -9.17 -10.94 5.88
CA GLU A 261 -9.09 -9.93 6.94
C GLU A 261 -9.89 -8.68 6.56
N VAL A 262 -9.77 -8.21 5.31
CA VAL A 262 -10.53 -7.06 4.79
C VAL A 262 -12.02 -7.34 4.80
N VAL A 263 -12.45 -8.53 4.33
CA VAL A 263 -13.86 -8.96 4.38
C VAL A 263 -14.41 -8.91 5.80
N ARG A 264 -13.64 -9.42 6.77
CA ARG A 264 -14.05 -9.43 8.17
C ARG A 264 -14.14 -8.05 8.80
N THR A 265 -13.13 -7.21 8.55
CA THR A 265 -12.99 -5.91 9.22
C THR A 265 -13.82 -4.82 8.55
N TYR A 266 -13.76 -4.73 7.21
CA TYR A 266 -14.45 -3.68 6.46
C TYR A 266 -15.92 -4.02 6.19
N PHE A 267 -16.21 -5.26 5.75
CA PHE A 267 -17.59 -5.67 5.42
C PHE A 267 -18.34 -6.30 6.60
N GLY A 268 -17.67 -6.54 7.73
CA GLY A 268 -18.28 -7.10 8.94
C GLY A 268 -18.72 -8.56 8.80
N VAL A 269 -18.12 -9.31 7.88
CA VAL A 269 -18.49 -10.71 7.59
C VAL A 269 -17.52 -11.67 8.28
N GLU A 270 -18.01 -12.52 9.19
CA GLU A 270 -17.17 -13.53 9.84
C GLU A 270 -16.78 -14.66 8.88
N VAL A 271 -15.54 -14.61 8.40
CA VAL A 271 -14.92 -15.67 7.61
C VAL A 271 -14.16 -16.61 8.53
N TYR A 272 -14.55 -17.89 8.56
CA TYR A 272 -13.90 -18.90 9.38
C TYR A 272 -12.70 -19.49 8.65
N LYS A 273 -11.50 -19.36 9.22
CA LYS A 273 -10.32 -20.09 8.73
C LYS A 273 -10.43 -21.55 9.16
N THR A 274 -10.71 -22.46 8.25
CA THR A 274 -10.45 -23.88 8.50
C THR A 274 -8.94 -24.09 8.47
N SER A 275 -8.36 -24.32 9.64
CA SER A 275 -6.91 -24.42 9.89
C SER A 275 -6.25 -25.69 9.34
N ASN A 276 -6.87 -26.40 8.40
CA ASN A 276 -6.28 -27.62 7.89
C ASN A 276 -5.26 -27.29 6.80
N VAL A 277 -3.99 -27.31 7.22
CA VAL A 277 -2.81 -27.41 6.35
C VAL A 277 -2.98 -28.54 5.31
N ALA A 278 -3.79 -29.56 5.61
CA ALA A 278 -4.15 -30.64 4.71
C ALA A 278 -4.89 -30.18 3.44
N ASP A 279 -5.70 -29.11 3.49
CA ASP A 279 -6.52 -28.69 2.34
C ASP A 279 -5.72 -27.90 1.28
N PHE A 280 -4.57 -27.35 1.66
CA PHE A 280 -3.70 -26.58 0.74
C PHE A 280 -2.58 -27.43 0.13
N LEU A 281 -2.27 -28.59 0.72
CA LEU A 281 -1.26 -29.53 0.23
C LEU A 281 -1.74 -30.33 -1.00
N GLU A 282 -3.01 -30.23 -1.40
CA GLU A 282 -3.49 -30.73 -2.70
C GLU A 282 -2.99 -29.88 -3.90
N TYR A 283 -2.34 -28.73 -3.65
CA TYR A 283 -1.88 -27.79 -4.69
C TYR A 283 -0.35 -27.73 -4.88
N ILE A 284 0.43 -28.62 -4.26
CA ILE A 284 1.87 -28.84 -4.56
C ILE A 284 2.01 -30.17 -5.30
#